data_AF-A0A1V5Q087-F1
#
_entry.id   AF-A0A1V5Q087-F1
#
_cell.length_a   1.000
_cell.length_b   1.000
_cell.length_c   1.000
_cell.angle_alpha   90.00
_cell.angle_beta   90.00
_cell.angle_gamma   90.00
#
_symmetry.space_group_name_H-M   'P 1'
#
loop_
_entity.id
_entity.type
_entity.pdbx_description
1 polymer ?
#
loop_
_entity_poly.entity_id
_entity_poly.type
_entity_poly.pdbx_seq_one_letter_code
_entity_poly.pdbx_strand_id
1 'polypeptide(L)'
;MKFNKYIPLETRMLLERQYKEYIKETPMTDKEKHAVREWVKNGNSVYENSCDAWAESRVPIEFLTIYREEEYLRAQTKGMSVEEAERFSSVDRSLDDNDDYSIDSDQEVNLPFE
;
A
#
# COMPACT_ATOMS: atom_id res chain seq x y z
N MET A 1 -3.57 -4.92 25.41
CA MET A 1 -3.49 -3.68 24.59
C MET A 1 -4.64 -2.73 24.96
N LYS A 2 -4.51 -1.38 24.86
CA LYS A 2 -5.64 -0.45 25.05
C LYS A 2 -6.19 -0.03 23.69
N PHE A 3 -7.43 -0.42 23.40
CA PHE A 3 -8.11 -0.10 22.15
C PHE A 3 -8.65 1.34 22.16
N ASN A 4 -8.65 1.98 20.98
CA ASN A 4 -9.02 3.38 20.81
C ASN A 4 -10.55 3.59 20.71
N LYS A 5 -11.30 2.53 20.39
CA LYS A 5 -12.76 2.56 20.24
C LYS A 5 -13.41 1.52 21.16
N TYR A 6 -14.70 1.67 21.41
CA TYR A 6 -15.46 0.65 22.11
C TYR A 6 -15.61 -0.57 21.21
N ILE A 7 -14.93 -1.66 21.58
CA ILE A 7 -14.90 -2.92 20.86
C ILE A 7 -15.32 -4.03 21.85
N PRO A 8 -16.22 -4.96 21.46
CA PRO A 8 -16.61 -6.08 22.31
C PRO A 8 -15.39 -6.83 22.87
N LEU A 9 -15.52 -7.36 24.10
CA LEU A 9 -14.41 -8.04 24.78
C LEU A 9 -13.85 -9.21 23.94
N GLU A 10 -14.73 -10.01 23.35
CA GLU A 10 -14.36 -11.15 22.51
C GLU A 10 -13.51 -10.71 21.31
N THR A 11 -13.96 -9.68 20.58
CA THR A 11 -13.21 -9.11 19.45
C THR A 11 -11.85 -8.57 19.92
N ARG A 12 -11.78 -7.88 21.06
CA ARG A 12 -10.49 -7.41 21.61
C ARG A 12 -9.54 -8.56 21.93
N MET A 13 -10.05 -9.66 22.48
CA MET A 13 -9.24 -10.85 22.76
C MET A 13 -8.73 -11.51 21.48
N LEU A 14 -9.59 -11.62 20.47
CA LEU A 14 -9.20 -12.15 19.15
C LEU A 14 -8.09 -11.31 18.51
N LEU A 15 -8.30 -9.99 18.43
CA LEU A 15 -7.37 -9.05 17.82
C LEU A 15 -6.02 -9.01 18.56
N GLU A 16 -6.04 -9.05 19.90
CA GLU A 16 -4.81 -9.09 20.69
C GLU A 16 -4.06 -10.41 20.52
N ARG A 17 -4.77 -11.54 20.36
CA ARG A 17 -4.16 -12.85 20.07
C ARG A 17 -3.49 -12.85 18.70
N GLN A 18 -4.23 -12.44 17.66
CA GLN A 18 -3.71 -12.34 16.29
C GLN A 18 -2.48 -11.44 16.24
N TYR A 19 -2.52 -10.26 16.86
CA TYR A 19 -1.37 -9.37 16.93
C TYR A 19 -0.14 -10.03 17.58
N LYS A 20 -0.32 -10.73 18.70
CA LYS A 20 0.78 -11.40 19.42
C LYS A 20 1.38 -12.56 18.63
N GLU A 21 0.58 -13.31 17.90
CA GLU A 21 1.03 -14.40 17.02
C GLU A 21 1.79 -13.80 15.83
N TYR A 22 1.19 -12.81 15.16
CA TYR A 22 1.77 -12.14 14.00
C TYR A 22 3.13 -11.50 14.25
N ILE A 23 3.32 -10.78 15.36
CA ILE A 23 4.61 -10.14 15.65
C ILE A 23 5.75 -11.11 15.98
N LYS A 24 5.44 -12.37 16.28
CA LYS A 24 6.45 -13.41 16.53
C LYS A 24 6.93 -14.04 15.24
N GLU A 25 6.03 -14.24 14.29
CA GLU A 25 6.29 -14.95 13.04
C GLU A 25 6.75 -14.01 11.92
N THR A 26 6.26 -12.77 11.93
CA THR A 26 6.53 -11.80 10.86
C THR A 26 7.69 -10.86 11.23
N PRO A 27 8.80 -10.87 10.46
CA PRO A 27 9.89 -9.92 10.64
C PRO A 27 9.43 -8.48 10.38
N MET A 28 9.66 -7.60 11.35
CA MET A 28 9.24 -6.20 11.29
C MET A 28 10.25 -5.27 11.96
N THR A 29 10.39 -4.07 11.41
CA THR A 29 11.05 -2.92 12.05
C THR A 29 10.20 -2.36 13.19
N ASP A 30 10.79 -1.53 14.06
CA ASP A 30 10.04 -0.89 15.15
C ASP A 30 8.94 0.06 14.63
N LYS A 31 9.19 0.71 13.49
CA LYS A 31 8.20 1.56 12.82
C LYS A 31 7.00 0.74 12.34
N GLU A 32 7.25 -0.40 11.70
CA GLU A 32 6.20 -1.31 11.25
C GLU A 32 5.41 -1.89 12.42
N LYS A 33 6.09 -2.35 13.48
CA LYS A 33 5.44 -2.86 14.70
C LYS A 33 4.53 -1.80 15.32
N HIS A 34 4.95 -0.54 15.32
CA HIS A 34 4.13 0.58 15.81
C HIS A 34 2.88 0.79 14.93
N ALA A 35 3.04 0.82 13.60
CA ALA A 35 1.94 0.97 12.66
C ALA A 35 0.89 -0.16 12.80
N VAL A 36 1.36 -1.42 12.82
CA VAL A 36 0.48 -2.60 13.02
C VAL A 36 -0.22 -2.52 14.38
N ARG A 37 0.48 -2.10 15.44
CA ARG A 37 -0.13 -1.94 16.77
C ARG A 37 -1.25 -0.90 16.77
N GLU A 38 -1.05 0.25 16.14
CA GLU A 38 -2.09 1.28 16.06
C GLU A 38 -3.27 0.86 15.18
N TRP A 39 -3.02 0.14 14.10
CA TRP A 39 -4.05 -0.50 13.27
C TRP A 39 -4.94 -1.44 14.10
N VAL A 40 -4.33 -2.34 14.88
CA VAL A 40 -5.07 -3.27 15.75
C VAL A 40 -5.83 -2.54 16.86
N LYS A 41 -5.24 -1.50 17.46
CA LYS A 41 -5.92 -0.67 18.47
C LYS A 41 -7.18 0.01 17.94
N ASN A 42 -7.26 0.25 16.64
CA ASN A 42 -8.44 0.82 15.98
C ASN A 42 -9.53 -0.23 15.68
N GLY A 43 -9.25 -1.51 15.94
CA GLY A 43 -10.21 -2.60 15.85
C GLY A 43 -10.08 -3.47 14.61
N ASN A 44 -8.97 -3.38 13.89
CA ASN A 44 -8.76 -4.09 12.64
C ASN A 44 -7.85 -5.30 12.84
N SER A 45 -8.08 -6.36 12.06
CA SER A 45 -7.21 -7.53 12.04
C SER A 45 -5.89 -7.22 11.31
N VAL A 46 -4.81 -7.87 11.73
CA VAL A 46 -3.51 -7.81 11.01
C VAL A 46 -3.58 -8.45 9.62
N TYR A 47 -4.56 -9.34 9.40
CA TYR A 47 -4.82 -10.03 8.14
C TYR A 47 -5.84 -9.31 7.25
N GLU A 48 -6.34 -8.15 7.69
CA GLU A 48 -7.18 -7.25 6.89
C GLU A 48 -6.33 -6.11 6.32
N ASN A 49 -6.90 -5.33 5.40
CA ASN A 49 -6.30 -4.11 4.88
C ASN A 49 -7.31 -2.95 4.82
N SER A 50 -6.82 -1.75 4.53
CA SER A 50 -7.60 -0.50 4.51
C SER A 50 -8.39 -0.28 3.22
N CYS A 51 -8.11 -1.02 2.16
CA CYS A 51 -8.58 -0.75 0.80
C CYS A 51 -9.34 -1.91 0.15
N ASP A 52 -9.70 -2.94 0.91
CA ASP A 52 -10.30 -4.19 0.44
C ASP A 52 -9.51 -4.80 -0.74
N ALA A 53 -8.18 -4.75 -0.64
CA ALA A 53 -7.28 -5.27 -1.66
C ALA A 53 -7.10 -6.79 -1.54
N TRP A 54 -7.08 -7.46 -2.68
CA TRP A 54 -6.96 -8.92 -2.79
C TRP A 54 -5.78 -9.25 -3.69
N ALA A 55 -4.97 -10.23 -3.29
CA ALA A 55 -3.97 -10.80 -4.19
C ALA A 55 -4.66 -11.63 -5.28
N GLU A 56 -3.95 -11.92 -6.37
CA GLU A 56 -4.45 -12.72 -7.51
C GLU A 56 -5.09 -14.06 -7.09
N SER A 57 -4.62 -14.65 -5.98
CA SER A 57 -5.13 -15.89 -5.40
C SER A 57 -6.41 -15.74 -4.55
N ARG A 58 -7.08 -14.58 -4.58
CA ARG A 58 -8.23 -14.24 -3.71
C ARG A 58 -7.92 -14.38 -2.22
N VAL A 59 -6.67 -14.15 -1.86
CA VAL A 59 -6.25 -14.02 -0.46
C VAL A 59 -6.20 -12.53 -0.15
N PRO A 60 -6.82 -12.05 0.94
CA PRO A 60 -6.71 -10.65 1.33
C PRO A 60 -5.24 -10.27 1.50
N ILE A 61 -4.85 -9.13 0.94
CA ILE A 61 -3.51 -8.60 1.22
C ILE A 61 -3.50 -8.11 2.66
N GLU A 62 -2.46 -8.47 3.42
CA GLU A 62 -2.32 -8.06 4.82
C GLU A 62 -1.96 -6.57 4.93
N PHE A 63 -2.39 -5.93 6.03
CA PHE A 63 -2.09 -4.53 6.32
C PHE A 63 -0.60 -4.19 6.18
N LEU A 64 0.30 -5.06 6.67
CA LEU A 64 1.74 -4.79 6.64
C LEU A 64 2.27 -4.69 5.20
N THR A 65 1.74 -5.48 4.27
CA THR A 65 2.14 -5.45 2.86
C THR A 65 1.76 -4.12 2.23
N ILE A 66 0.50 -3.70 2.40
CA ILE A 66 0.02 -2.39 1.93
C ILE A 66 0.83 -1.25 2.56
N TYR A 67 1.10 -1.33 3.86
CA TYR A 67 1.89 -0.32 4.56
C TYR A 67 3.32 -0.18 4.00
N ARG A 68 3.96 -1.30 3.63
CA ARG A 68 5.31 -1.29 3.04
C ARG A 68 5.31 -0.66 1.64
N GLU A 69 4.31 -0.97 0.84
CA GLU A 69 4.12 -0.40 -0.49
C GLU A 69 3.86 1.11 -0.42
N GLU A 70 2.96 1.56 0.45
CA GLU A 70 2.70 2.99 0.66
C GLU A 70 3.95 3.75 1.14
N GLU A 71 4.75 3.14 2.02
CA GLU A 71 6.00 3.75 2.47
C GLU A 71 7.07 3.79 1.38
N TYR A 72 7.13 2.77 0.51
CA TYR A 72 7.98 2.78 -0.68
C TYR A 72 7.59 3.92 -1.63
N LEU A 73 6.30 4.03 -1.97
CA LEU A 73 5.77 5.10 -2.82
C LEU A 73 6.05 6.48 -2.21
N ARG A 74 5.84 6.65 -0.90
CA ARG A 74 6.13 7.90 -0.18
C ARG A 74 7.62 8.26 -0.22
N ALA A 75 8.50 7.26 -0.16
CA ALA A 75 9.94 7.49 -0.26
C ALA A 75 10.35 7.91 -1.68
N GLN A 76 9.79 7.26 -2.71
CA GLN A 76 10.09 7.58 -4.12
C GLN A 76 9.54 8.93 -4.56
N THR A 77 8.33 9.27 -4.12
CA THR A 77 7.65 10.54 -4.46
C THR A 77 8.12 11.72 -3.60
N LYS A 78 9.06 11.50 -2.67
CA LYS A 78 9.53 12.54 -1.77
C LYS A 78 10.30 13.63 -2.56
N GLY A 79 9.67 14.79 -2.69
CA GLY A 79 10.25 15.94 -3.40
C GLY A 79 9.82 16.05 -4.86
N MET A 80 8.99 15.13 -5.35
CA MET A 80 8.28 15.28 -6.61
C MET A 80 7.15 16.31 -6.46
N SER A 81 6.81 16.99 -7.57
CA SER A 81 5.56 17.74 -7.65
C SER A 81 4.35 16.79 -7.60
N VAL A 82 3.18 17.34 -7.29
CA VAL A 82 1.93 16.53 -7.21
C VAL A 82 1.67 15.78 -8.52
N GLU A 83 1.87 16.43 -9.67
CA GLU A 83 1.69 15.83 -10.99
C GLU A 83 2.68 14.69 -11.27
N GLU A 84 3.94 14.84 -10.86
CA GLU A 84 4.96 13.79 -11.00
C GLU A 84 4.69 12.60 -10.09
N ALA A 85 4.21 12.84 -8.87
CA ALA A 85 3.85 11.78 -7.93
C ALA A 85 2.60 10.98 -8.40
N GLU A 86 1.59 11.66 -8.94
CA GLU A 86 0.41 11.02 -9.54
C GLU A 86 0.80 10.18 -10.77
N ARG A 87 1.67 10.71 -11.63
CA ARG A 87 2.19 9.96 -12.77
C ARG A 87 2.97 8.73 -12.33
N PHE A 88 3.81 8.83 -11.30
CA PHE A 88 4.55 7.69 -10.76
C PHE A 88 3.61 6.62 -10.17
N SER A 89 2.60 7.04 -9.40
CA SER A 89 1.60 6.11 -8.86
C SER A 89 0.72 5.48 -9.93
N SER A 90 0.44 6.19 -11.04
CA SER A 90 -0.30 5.66 -12.18
C SER A 90 0.54 4.69 -13.00
N VAL A 91 1.83 4.98 -13.19
CA VAL A 91 2.77 4.14 -13.94
C VAL A 91 3.06 2.83 -13.21
N ASP A 92 3.27 2.87 -11.90
CA ASP A 92 3.46 1.66 -11.07
C ASP A 92 2.24 0.74 -11.15
N ARG A 93 1.01 1.30 -11.16
CA ARG A 93 -0.23 0.54 -11.36
C ARG A 93 -0.45 0.04 -12.79
N SER A 94 0.05 0.76 -13.81
CA SER A 94 -0.09 0.36 -15.21
C SER A 94 1.04 -0.55 -15.69
N LEU A 95 2.11 -0.74 -14.93
CA LEU A 95 3.20 -1.66 -15.28
C LEU A 95 2.82 -3.15 -15.11
N ASP A 96 1.68 -3.43 -14.46
CA ASP A 96 1.04 -4.76 -14.44
C ASP A 96 0.16 -5.01 -15.68
N ASP A 97 -0.30 -3.96 -16.36
CA ASP A 97 -0.96 -4.01 -17.66
C ASP A 97 0.07 -3.71 -18.76
N ASN A 98 0.97 -4.65 -19.02
CA ASN A 98 1.67 -4.65 -20.31
C ASN A 98 0.63 -4.89 -21.42
N ASP A 99 0.11 -3.81 -22.01
CA ASP A 99 -0.17 -3.73 -23.43
C ASP A 99 -0.09 -2.27 -23.92
N ASP A 100 0.98 -2.01 -24.67
CA ASP A 100 1.13 -1.04 -25.76
C ASP A 100 0.94 0.47 -25.48
N TYR A 101 2.02 1.12 -25.05
CA TYR A 101 2.23 2.53 -25.37
C TYR A 101 2.87 2.64 -26.77
N SER A 102 2.03 2.73 -27.79
CA SER A 102 2.41 3.31 -29.08
C SER A 102 2.89 4.76 -28.82
N ILE A 103 4.21 4.95 -28.90
CA ILE A 103 4.82 6.27 -29.05
C ILE A 103 4.45 6.72 -30.47
N ASP A 104 3.51 7.65 -30.58
CA ASP A 104 3.34 8.47 -31.79
C ASP A 104 4.56 9.39 -31.90
N SER A 105 5.66 8.84 -32.39
CA SER A 105 6.71 9.61 -33.04
C SER A 105 6.21 9.89 -34.45
N ASP A 106 5.80 11.14 -34.70
CA ASP A 106 6.25 11.92 -35.86
C ASP A 106 5.52 13.28 -35.87
N GLN A 107 5.99 14.17 -35.02
CA GLN A 107 5.88 15.61 -35.28
C GLN A 107 6.95 15.95 -36.33
N GLU A 108 6.68 15.67 -37.60
CA GLU A 108 7.53 16.17 -38.69
C GLU A 108 7.40 17.70 -38.75
N VAL A 109 8.47 18.34 -38.27
CA VAL A 109 8.77 19.75 -38.38
C VAL A 109 8.82 20.18 -39.85
N ASN A 110 7.85 21.01 -40.22
CA ASN A 110 7.76 21.69 -41.50
C ASN A 110 8.95 22.65 -41.65
N LEU A 111 9.88 22.38 -42.59
CA LEU A 111 10.91 23.33 -43.00
C LEU A 111 10.69 23.75 -44.46
N PRO A 112 10.74 25.05 -44.78
CA PRO A 112 10.43 25.55 -46.11
C PRO A 112 11.60 25.29 -47.07
N PHE A 113 11.29 24.83 -48.28
CA PHE A 113 12.24 24.74 -49.39
C PHE A 113 12.49 26.15 -49.96
N GLU A 114 13.76 26.56 -50.05
CA GLU A 114 14.27 27.57 -51.00
C GLU A 114 14.65 26.92 -52.32
#